data_AF-A0A1Y0RPU8-F1
#
_entry.id   AF-A0A1Y0RPU8-F1
#
_cell.length_a   1.000
_cell.length_b   1.000
_cell.length_c   1.000
_cell.angle_alpha   90.00
_cell.angle_beta   90.00
_cell.angle_gamma   90.00
#
_symmetry.space_group_name_H-M   'P 1'
#
loop_
_entity.id
_entity.type
_entity.pdbx_description
1 polymer ?
#
loop_
_entity_poly.entity_id
_entity_poly.type
_entity_poly.pdbx_seq_one_letter_code
_entity_poly.pdbx_strand_id
1 'polypeptide(L)' 'MKTKEVHIRISDKRFRKLKNYATLKEKTVTQIIEDYIDRLPNTETDDSSATPLPLNPTD' A
#
# COMPACT_ATOMS: atom_id res chain seq x y z
N MET A 1 -4.75 -17.85 0.11
CA MET A 1 -4.07 -16.60 0.50
C MET A 1 -4.64 -16.13 1.83
N LYS A 2 -3.82 -15.62 2.75
CA LYS A 2 -4.35 -14.92 3.93
C LYS A 2 -4.94 -13.61 3.44
N THR A 3 -6.25 -13.43 3.56
CA THR A 3 -6.91 -12.17 3.22
C THR A 3 -6.75 -11.19 4.37
N LYS A 4 -6.51 -9.92 4.03
CA LYS A 4 -6.50 -8.80 4.98
C LYS A 4 -7.48 -7.77 4.46
N GLU A 5 -8.16 -7.10 5.38
CA GLU A 5 -9.15 -6.07 5.06
C GLU A 5 -8.64 -4.71 5.50
N VAL A 6 -9.00 -3.67 4.74
CA VAL A 6 -8.68 -2.28 5.07
C VAL A 6 -9.99 -1.51 5.22
N HIS A 7 -10.24 -0.99 6.41
CA HIS A 7 -11.36 -0.09 6.66
C HIS A 7 -10.94 1.37 6.47
N ILE A 8 -11.51 2.03 5.46
CA ILE A 8 -11.17 3.41 5.12
C ILE A 8 -12.37 4.32 5.41
N ARG A 9 -12.20 5.29 6.30
CA ARG A 9 -13.20 6.33 6.55
C ARG A 9 -13.02 7.48 5.57
N ILE A 10 -13.99 7.67 4.68
CA ILE A 10 -14.02 8.77 3.71
C ILE A 10 -15.39 9.47 3.73
N SER A 11 -15.43 10.70 3.22
CA SER A 11 -16.70 11.42 3.05
C SER A 11 -17.52 10.84 1.90
N ASP A 12 -18.85 11.00 1.96
CA ASP A 12 -19.76 10.55 0.90
C ASP A 12 -19.39 11.11 -0.47
N LYS A 13 -18.91 12.37 -0.53
CA LYS A 13 -18.46 12.99 -1.78
C LYS A 13 -17.29 12.23 -2.40
N ARG A 14 -16.31 11.81 -1.58
CA ARG A 14 -15.16 11.01 -2.04
C ARG A 14 -15.60 9.60 -2.43
N PHE A 15 -16.49 8.98 -1.65
CA PHE A 15 -17.02 7.66 -1.96
C PHE A 15 -17.78 7.63 -3.30
N ARG A 16 -18.69 8.59 -3.54
CA ARG A 16 -19.40 8.70 -4.82
C ARG A 16 -18.45 8.90 -6.00
N LYS A 17 -17.44 9.76 -5.84
CA LYS A 17 -16.42 9.96 -6.89
C LYS A 17 -15.70 8.65 -7.22
N LEU A 18 -15.29 7.91 -6.21
CA LEU A 18 -14.60 6.63 -6.37
C LEU A 18 -15.50 5.59 -7.05
N LYS A 19 -16.76 5.48 -6.62
CA LYS A 19 -17.75 4.58 -7.23
C LYS A 19 -17.99 4.91 -8.71
N ASN A 20 -18.20 6.18 -9.04
CA ASN A 20 -18.43 6.61 -10.42
C ASN A 20 -17.20 6.35 -11.31
N TYR A 21 -16.00 6.57 -10.78
CA TYR A 21 -14.76 6.27 -11.48
C TYR A 21 -14.61 4.76 -11.76
N ALA A 22 -14.94 3.93 -10.78
CA ALA A 22 -14.93 2.47 -10.93
C ALA A 22 -15.92 2.01 -12.02
N THR A 23 -17.15 2.56 -12.01
CA THR A 23 -18.15 2.32 -13.06
C THR A 23 -17.65 2.72 -14.45
N LEU A 24 -17.03 3.89 -14.59
CA LEU A 24 -16.46 4.36 -15.86
C LEU A 24 -15.35 3.45 -16.39
N LYS A 25 -14.62 2.78 -15.50
CA LYS A 25 -13.52 1.86 -15.84
C LYS A 25 -13.97 0.40 -15.95
N GLU A 26 -15.25 0.12 -15.78
CA GLU A 26 -15.80 -1.25 -15.73
C GLU A 26 -15.08 -2.14 -14.70
N LYS A 27 -14.65 -1.54 -13.59
CA LYS A 27 -13.93 -2.21 -12.50
C LYS A 27 -14.68 -2.05 -11.18
N THR A 28 -14.40 -2.94 -10.23
CA THR A 28 -14.86 -2.77 -8.85
C THR A 28 -14.02 -1.72 -8.12
N VAL A 29 -14.57 -1.12 -7.07
CA VAL A 29 -13.82 -0.18 -6.21
C VAL A 29 -12.58 -0.86 -5.62
N THR A 30 -12.69 -2.14 -5.25
CA THR A 30 -11.56 -2.96 -4.79
C THR A 30 -10.46 -3.04 -5.82
N GLN A 31 -10.78 -3.39 -7.08
CA GLN A 31 -9.80 -3.47 -8.16
C GLN A 31 -9.14 -2.11 -8.46
N ILE A 32 -9.88 -1.01 -8.34
CA ILE A 32 -9.29 0.32 -8.46
C ILE A 32 -8.27 0.56 -7.34
N ILE A 33 -8.58 0.16 -6.10
CA ILE A 33 -7.66 0.31 -4.96
C ILE A 33 -6.44 -0.60 -5.13
N GLU A 34 -6.63 -1.86 -5.53
CA GLU A 34 -5.55 -2.81 -5.85
C GLU A 34 -4.63 -2.24 -6.94
N ASP A 35 -5.19 -1.77 -8.06
CA ASP A 35 -4.44 -1.11 -9.14
C ASP A 35 -3.61 0.09 -8.65
N TYR A 36 -4.06 0.81 -7.61
CA TYR A 36 -3.30 1.91 -7.02
C TYR A 36 -2.23 1.42 -6.06
N ILE A 37 -2.51 0.38 -5.27
CA ILE A 37 -1.55 -0.25 -4.37
C ILE A 37 -0.39 -0.86 -5.17
N ASP A 38 -0.68 -1.54 -6.27
CA ASP A 38 0.30 -2.17 -7.14
C ASP A 38 1.25 -1.17 -7.83
N ARG A 39 0.89 0.13 -7.85
CA ARG A 39 1.74 1.21 -8.37
C ARG A 39 2.65 1.82 -7.30
N LEU A 40 2.43 1.50 -6.03
CA LEU A 40 3.30 1.98 -4.97
C LEU A 40 4.66 1.30 -5.11
N PRO A 41 5.78 2.01 -4.83
CA PRO A 41 7.08 1.37 -4.79
C PRO A 41 7.06 0.28 -3.71
N ASN A 42 7.71 -0.85 -3.98
CA ASN A 42 7.93 -1.87 -2.96
C ASN A 42 8.85 -1.28 -1.90
N THR A 43 8.28 -0.89 -0.76
CA THR A 43 9.02 -0.44 0.42
C THR A 43 9.24 -1.58 1.40
N GLU A 44 9.15 -2.84 0.95
CA GLU A 44 9.65 -3.93 1.77
C GLU A 44 11.14 -3.65 1.96
N THR A 45 11.48 -3.15 3.15
CA THR A 45 12.83 -3.15 3.66
C THR A 45 13.23 -4.61 3.61
N ASP A 46 13.93 -4.99 2.55
CA ASP A 46 14.67 -6.23 2.54
C ASP A 46 15.55 -6.14 3.79
N ASP A 47 15.29 -6.98 4.80
CA ASP A 47 16.12 -7.17 5.99
C ASP A 47 17.47 -7.80 5.60
N SER A 48 18.01 -7.42 4.44
CA SER A 48 19.26 -7.83 3.84
C SER A 48 20.26 -6.68 3.91
N SER A 49 20.73 -6.40 5.12
CA SER A 49 22.18 -6.27 5.34
C SER A 49 22.44 -6.15 6.83
N ALA A 50 22.93 -7.26 7.39
CA ALA A 50 23.83 -7.23 8.51
C ALA A 50 24.93 -6.19 8.20
N THR A 51 24.78 -4.98 8.73
CA THR A 51 25.88 -4.02 8.79
C THR A 51 26.63 -4.39 10.07
N PRO A 52 27.86 -4.95 10.01
CA PRO A 52 28.65 -5.11 11.21
C PRO A 52 28.98 -3.71 11.70
N LEU A 53 28.49 -3.34 12.89
CA LEU A 53 28.96 -2.15 13.58
C LEU A 53 30.48 -2.23 13.71
N PRO A 54 31.25 -1.17 13.36
CA PRO A 54 32.66 -1.14 13.68
C PRO A 54 32.79 -1.10 15.21
N LEU A 55 33.34 -2.19 15.78
CA LEU A 55 33.83 -2.22 17.16
C LEU A 55 34.96 -1.19 17.27
N ASN A 56 34.68 -0.06 17.89
CA ASN A 56 35.73 0.89 18.25
C ASN A 56 36.46 0.33 19.49
N PRO A 57 37.79 0.13 19.45
CA PRO A 57 38.53 -0.26 20.64
C PRO A 57 38.68 0.97 21.54
N THR A 58 38.32 0.78 22.81
CA THR A 58 38.55 1.73 23.90
C THR A 58 40.06 1.86 24.15
N ASP A 59 40.56 3.10 24.20
CA ASP A 59 41.80 3.48 24.91
C ASP A 59 41.49 4.74 25.73
#